data_AF-A0A933M8A4-F1
#
_entry.id   AF-A0A933M8A4-F1
#
_cell.length_a   1.000
_cell.length_b   1.000
_cell.length_c   1.000
_cell.angle_alpha   90.00
_cell.angle_beta   90.00
_cell.angle_gamma   90.00
#
_symmetry.space_group_name_H-M   'P 1'
#
loop_
_entity.id
_entity.type
_entity.pdbx_description
1 polymer ?
#
loop_
_entity_poly.entity_id
_entity_poly.type
_entity_poly.pdbx_seq_one_letter_code
_entity_poly.pdbx_strand_id
1 'polypeptide(L)'
;MKSLPPYDFEKFVGGLLAKMGFETIVTKPSQDGGVDVIAELKQPLLRGRVLVQCKRYQGSIGEPIVRELVGVVDHERAMKGIIICTSRFTAGAEKFAEGKPIELIDGSELERLIKRYWIGEESFNPTVANSAGLQSGFDIVLGSAGAQKIPVIKIVRDHKKSLGLAEAKQLIESAPVILCRDIPIGQAQEIKRQLEAVGAVVEIRRR
;
A
#
# COMPACT_ATOMS: atom_id res chain seq x y z
N MET A 1 -9.06 -13.58 11.82
CA MET A 1 -7.82 -14.27 11.39
C MET A 1 -7.32 -15.34 12.36
N LYS A 2 -7.43 -15.15 13.68
CA LYS A 2 -6.98 -16.17 14.67
C LYS A 2 -7.79 -17.48 14.68
N SER A 3 -8.95 -17.52 14.01
CA SER A 3 -9.85 -18.69 13.90
C SER A 3 -9.69 -19.50 12.62
N LEU A 4 -8.82 -19.11 11.68
CA LEU A 4 -8.61 -19.84 10.42
C LEU A 4 -7.67 -21.03 10.65
N PRO A 5 -7.94 -22.22 10.08
CA PRO A 5 -7.00 -23.34 10.07
C PRO A 5 -5.60 -22.94 9.55
N PRO A 6 -4.50 -23.55 10.02
CA PRO A 6 -3.13 -23.15 9.62
C PRO A 6 -2.93 -23.14 8.10
N TYR A 7 -3.36 -24.20 7.43
CA TYR A 7 -3.29 -24.34 5.98
C TYR A 7 -4.12 -23.29 5.23
N ASP A 8 -5.24 -22.84 5.82
CA ASP A 8 -6.05 -21.77 5.24
C ASP A 8 -5.40 -20.39 5.43
N PHE A 9 -4.61 -20.22 6.48
CA PHE A 9 -3.80 -19.01 6.68
C PHE A 9 -2.65 -18.93 5.67
N GLU A 10 -1.96 -20.04 5.40
CA GLU A 10 -0.91 -20.10 4.38
C GLU A 10 -1.46 -19.79 2.98
N LYS A 11 -2.61 -20.39 2.63
CA LYS A 11 -3.33 -20.06 1.40
C LYS A 11 -3.76 -18.61 1.33
N PHE A 12 -4.23 -18.05 2.44
CA PHE A 12 -4.61 -16.65 2.52
C PHE A 12 -3.41 -15.73 2.22
N VAL A 13 -2.26 -16.00 2.85
CA VAL A 13 -1.02 -15.25 2.62
C VAL A 13 -0.56 -15.40 1.16
N GLY A 14 -0.59 -16.61 0.61
CA GLY A 14 -0.31 -16.84 -0.81
C GLY A 14 -1.22 -16.02 -1.71
N GLY A 15 -2.53 -16.00 -1.44
CA GLY A 15 -3.48 -15.15 -2.15
C GLY A 15 -3.13 -13.66 -2.06
N LEU A 16 -2.81 -13.16 -0.86
CA LEU A 16 -2.45 -11.76 -0.63
C LEU A 16 -1.23 -11.36 -1.46
N LEU A 17 -0.19 -12.19 -1.45
CA LEU A 17 1.03 -11.98 -2.25
C LEU A 17 0.72 -12.05 -3.76
N ALA A 18 -0.18 -12.95 -4.19
CA ALA A 18 -0.62 -12.99 -5.57
C ALA A 18 -1.34 -11.69 -6.01
N LYS A 19 -2.16 -11.10 -5.13
CA LYS A 19 -2.77 -9.77 -5.36
C LYS A 19 -1.75 -8.64 -5.43
N MET A 20 -0.59 -8.81 -4.80
CA MET A 20 0.54 -7.88 -4.89
C MET A 20 1.39 -8.08 -6.16
N GLY A 21 1.04 -9.04 -7.02
CA GLY A 21 1.69 -9.27 -8.32
C GLY A 21 2.75 -10.37 -8.31
N PHE A 22 2.83 -11.19 -7.26
CA PHE A 22 3.71 -12.36 -7.23
C PHE A 22 3.00 -13.60 -7.81
N GLU A 23 3.78 -14.51 -8.38
CA GLU A 23 3.31 -15.87 -8.61
C GLU A 23 3.60 -16.71 -7.35
N THR A 24 2.59 -17.31 -6.76
CA THR A 24 2.73 -17.96 -5.45
C THR A 24 2.43 -19.45 -5.50
N ILE A 25 3.24 -20.23 -4.79
CA ILE A 25 3.06 -21.66 -4.58
C ILE A 25 3.01 -21.90 -3.07
N VAL A 26 1.88 -22.38 -2.56
CA VAL A 26 1.76 -22.84 -1.17
C VAL A 26 2.39 -24.23 -1.11
N THR A 27 3.43 -24.38 -0.30
CA THR A 27 4.14 -25.66 -0.17
C THR A 27 3.29 -26.63 0.65
N LYS A 28 3.53 -27.93 0.49
CA LYS A 28 2.99 -28.91 1.44
C LYS A 28 3.86 -28.87 2.69
N PRO A 29 3.33 -29.16 3.89
CA PRO A 29 4.15 -29.32 5.08
C PRO A 29 5.20 -30.41 4.80
N SER A 30 6.42 -29.99 4.57
CA SER A 30 7.58 -30.80 4.17
C SER A 30 8.82 -30.22 4.82
N GLN A 31 9.88 -31.03 4.91
CA GLN A 31 11.13 -30.81 5.66
C GLN A 31 12.01 -29.65 5.14
N ASP A 32 11.41 -28.64 4.49
CA ASP A 32 12.08 -27.57 3.76
C ASP A 32 12.30 -26.34 4.65
N GLY A 33 12.79 -26.56 5.88
CA GLY A 33 13.13 -25.47 6.82
C GLY A 33 11.94 -24.60 7.25
N GLY A 34 10.71 -25.12 7.12
CA GLY A 34 9.49 -24.44 7.54
C GLY A 34 9.05 -23.29 6.62
N VAL A 35 9.39 -23.34 5.33
CA VAL A 35 8.83 -22.44 4.31
C VAL A 35 7.43 -22.90 3.94
N ASP A 36 6.44 -22.01 4.06
CA ASP A 36 5.03 -22.32 3.83
C ASP A 36 4.53 -21.80 2.46
N VAL A 37 5.12 -20.72 1.96
CA VAL A 37 4.80 -20.15 0.65
C VAL A 37 6.07 -19.73 -0.08
N ILE A 38 6.16 -20.09 -1.36
CA ILE A 38 7.18 -19.58 -2.28
C ILE A 38 6.52 -18.54 -3.18
N ALA A 39 7.07 -17.33 -3.22
CA ALA A 39 6.59 -16.25 -4.07
C ALA A 39 7.66 -15.86 -5.09
N GLU A 40 7.33 -15.91 -6.37
CA GLU A 40 8.23 -15.56 -7.47
C GLU A 40 7.77 -14.27 -8.15
N LEU A 41 8.69 -13.33 -8.30
CA LEU A 41 8.46 -12.15 -9.14
C LEU A 41 8.96 -12.48 -10.55
N LYS A 42 8.05 -12.46 -11.53
CA LYS A 42 8.36 -12.76 -12.94
C LYS A 42 8.11 -11.54 -13.83
N GLN A 43 8.89 -10.48 -13.62
CA GLN A 43 8.87 -9.32 -14.52
C GLN A 43 10.01 -9.43 -15.56
N PRO A 44 9.87 -8.84 -16.76
CA PRO A 44 10.86 -8.95 -17.82
C PRO A 44 12.28 -8.52 -17.41
N LEU A 45 12.38 -7.51 -16.55
CA LEU A 45 13.65 -6.96 -16.07
C LEU A 45 14.00 -7.35 -14.63
N LEU A 46 13.04 -7.87 -13.87
CA LEU A 46 13.20 -8.15 -12.44
C LEU A 46 12.66 -9.56 -12.15
N ARG A 47 13.58 -10.46 -11.80
CA ARG A 47 13.26 -11.82 -11.39
C ARG A 47 13.82 -12.07 -10.00
N GLY A 48 13.05 -12.75 -9.16
CA GLY A 48 13.53 -13.13 -7.85
C GLY A 48 12.56 -14.03 -7.12
N ARG A 49 13.11 -14.96 -6.35
CA ARG A 49 12.38 -15.85 -5.46
C ARG A 49 12.37 -15.29 -4.05
N VAL A 50 11.21 -15.32 -3.42
CA VAL A 50 10.98 -14.92 -2.03
C VAL A 50 10.43 -16.13 -1.29
N LEU A 51 11.04 -16.46 -0.14
CA LEU A 51 10.57 -17.53 0.72
C LEU A 51 9.76 -16.94 1.86
N VAL A 52 8.59 -17.49 2.13
CA VAL A 52 7.66 -16.95 3.11
C VAL A 52 7.32 -18.02 4.13
N GLN A 53 7.55 -17.69 5.39
CA GLN A 53 7.18 -18.50 6.53
C GLN A 53 6.02 -17.85 7.28
N CYS A 54 4.97 -18.60 7.52
CA CYS A 54 3.73 -18.19 8.17
C CYS A 54 3.67 -18.80 9.58
N LYS A 55 3.78 -17.98 10.62
CA LYS A 55 3.66 -18.42 12.01
C LYS A 55 2.38 -17.90 12.64
N ARG A 56 1.40 -18.79 12.80
CA ARG A 56 0.19 -18.52 13.59
C ARG A 56 0.49 -18.69 15.08
N TYR A 57 1.10 -17.68 15.68
CA TYR A 57 1.54 -17.70 17.08
C TYR A 57 0.63 -16.86 18.00
N GLN A 58 0.48 -17.30 19.25
CA GLN A 58 -0.14 -16.51 20.32
C GLN A 58 0.90 -15.70 21.12
N GLY A 59 2.15 -16.16 21.18
CA GLY A 59 3.27 -15.49 21.83
C GLY A 59 4.14 -14.69 20.86
N SER A 60 5.18 -14.05 21.40
CA SER A 60 6.17 -13.31 20.59
C SER A 60 7.14 -14.26 19.88
N ILE A 61 7.48 -13.94 18.64
CA ILE A 61 8.46 -14.70 17.86
C ILE A 61 9.87 -14.20 18.19
N GLY A 62 10.73 -15.13 18.59
CA GLY A 62 12.12 -14.87 18.93
C GLY A 62 13.09 -15.00 17.75
N GLU A 63 14.30 -14.50 17.98
CA GLU A 63 15.42 -14.55 17.03
C GLU A 63 15.72 -15.93 16.41
N PRO A 64 15.60 -17.08 17.13
CA PRO A 64 15.94 -18.38 16.54
C PRO A 64 15.19 -18.69 15.25
N ILE A 65 13.91 -18.31 15.17
CA ILE A 65 13.08 -18.53 13.98
C ILE A 65 13.56 -17.65 12.82
N VAL A 66 13.94 -16.41 13.10
CA VAL A 66 14.50 -15.50 12.10
C VAL A 66 15.80 -16.07 11.54
N ARG A 67 16.68 -16.54 12.42
CA ARG A 67 17.98 -17.13 12.06
C ARG A 67 17.82 -18.37 11.19
N GLU A 68 16.87 -19.24 11.52
CA GLU A 68 16.55 -20.43 10.73
C GLU A 68 16.18 -20.05 9.29
N LEU A 69 15.24 -19.11 9.12
CA LEU A 69 14.84 -18.68 7.77
C LEU A 69 16.00 -18.02 7.00
N VAL A 70 16.89 -17.26 7.66
CA VAL A 70 18.08 -16.69 6.99
C VAL A 70 18.92 -17.81 6.37
N GLY A 71 19.12 -18.92 7.10
CA GLY A 71 19.87 -20.07 6.61
C GLY A 71 19.21 -20.70 5.38
N VAL A 72 17.88 -20.81 5.38
CA VAL A 72 17.14 -21.34 4.22
C VAL A 72 17.21 -20.40 3.02
N VAL A 73 17.08 -19.08 3.23
CA VAL A 73 17.19 -18.07 2.17
C VAL A 73 18.55 -18.14 1.47
N ASP A 74 19.63 -18.28 2.24
CA ASP A 74 20.98 -18.43 1.70
C ASP A 74 21.15 -19.75 0.93
N HIS A 75 20.73 -20.87 1.53
CA HIS A 75 20.79 -22.20 0.91
C HIS A 75 20.03 -22.28 -0.41
N GLU A 76 18.80 -21.78 -0.44
CA GLU A 76 17.93 -21.77 -1.62
C GLU A 76 18.28 -20.65 -2.62
N ARG A 77 19.25 -19.79 -2.30
CA ARG A 77 19.62 -18.59 -3.07
C ARG A 77 18.42 -17.69 -3.37
N ALA A 78 17.52 -17.57 -2.40
CA ALA A 78 16.38 -16.69 -2.51
C ALA A 78 16.82 -15.23 -2.34
N MET A 79 16.11 -14.32 -3.00
CA MET A 79 16.40 -12.88 -2.91
C MET A 79 16.10 -12.35 -1.50
N LYS A 80 15.06 -12.89 -0.88
CA LYS A 80 14.57 -12.43 0.42
C LYS A 80 13.76 -13.53 1.12
N GLY A 81 13.81 -13.56 2.44
CA GLY A 81 12.86 -14.27 3.29
C GLY A 81 11.83 -13.31 3.88
N ILE A 82 10.62 -13.79 4.14
CA ILE A 82 9.59 -13.04 4.84
C ILE A 82 9.01 -13.93 5.93
N ILE A 83 8.96 -13.43 7.16
CA ILE A 83 8.21 -14.09 8.23
C ILE A 83 6.93 -13.29 8.48
N ILE A 84 5.78 -13.92 8.27
CA ILE A 84 4.47 -13.34 8.54
C ILE A 84 3.91 -13.99 9.80
N CYS A 85 3.53 -13.19 10.79
CA CYS A 85 2.88 -13.69 11.99
C CYS A 85 1.61 -12.92 12.35
N THR A 86 0.72 -13.58 13.11
CA THR A 86 -0.48 -12.94 13.67
C THR A 86 -0.24 -12.27 15.04
N SER A 87 0.98 -12.39 15.55
CA SER A 87 1.41 -11.81 16.83
C SER A 87 2.49 -10.75 16.59
N ARG A 88 3.52 -10.68 17.43
CA ARG A 88 4.61 -9.70 17.35
C ARG A 88 5.97 -10.39 17.38
N PHE A 89 7.00 -9.69 16.93
CA PHE A 89 8.38 -10.11 17.08
C PHE A 89 8.98 -9.56 18.38
N THR A 90 9.99 -10.22 18.92
CA THR A 90 10.78 -9.66 20.01
C THR A 90 11.77 -8.64 19.46
N ALA A 91 12.17 -7.66 20.27
CA ALA A 91 13.19 -6.68 19.88
C ALA A 91 14.52 -7.34 19.45
N GLY A 92 14.86 -8.50 20.02
CA GLY A 92 16.02 -9.29 19.60
C GLY A 92 15.87 -9.88 18.19
N ALA A 93 14.67 -10.32 17.83
CA ALA A 93 14.36 -10.81 16.49
C ALA A 93 14.44 -9.68 15.45
N GLU A 94 13.87 -8.51 15.77
CA GLU A 94 13.90 -7.31 14.90
C GLU A 94 15.34 -6.84 14.68
N LYS A 95 16.09 -6.66 15.76
CA LYS A 95 17.50 -6.26 15.69
C LYS A 95 18.35 -7.25 14.90
N PHE A 96 18.05 -8.55 14.99
CA PHE A 96 18.74 -9.54 14.19
C PHE A 96 18.36 -9.47 12.70
N ALA A 97 17.11 -9.13 12.36
CA ALA A 97 16.70 -8.98 10.97
C ALA A 97 17.32 -7.77 10.27
N GLU A 98 17.72 -6.72 11.02
CA GLU A 98 18.35 -5.53 10.47
C GLU A 98 19.55 -5.85 9.56
N GLY A 99 19.52 -5.32 8.34
CA GLY A 99 20.57 -5.49 7.34
C GLY A 99 20.65 -6.88 6.68
N LYS A 100 19.78 -7.83 7.07
CA LYS A 100 19.70 -9.16 6.46
C LYS A 100 18.63 -9.18 5.36
N PRO A 101 18.70 -10.14 4.41
CA PRO A 101 17.67 -10.31 3.38
C PRO A 101 16.41 -10.98 3.95
N ILE A 102 15.90 -10.47 5.09
CA ILE A 102 14.65 -10.90 5.70
C ILE A 102 13.76 -9.69 5.98
N GLU A 103 12.46 -9.85 5.74
CA GLU A 103 11.42 -8.98 6.24
C GLU A 103 10.63 -9.66 7.36
N LEU A 104 10.30 -8.92 8.41
CA LEU A 104 9.39 -9.37 9.46
C LEU A 104 8.08 -8.62 9.32
N ILE A 105 6.97 -9.33 9.17
CA ILE A 105 5.63 -8.75 9.05
C ILE A 105 4.79 -9.26 10.22
N ASP A 106 4.50 -8.35 11.14
CA ASP A 106 3.71 -8.67 12.33
C ASP A 106 2.21 -8.61 12.05
N GLY A 107 1.39 -8.91 13.07
CA GLY A 107 -0.06 -8.91 12.91
C GLY A 107 -0.63 -7.55 12.50
N SER A 108 -0.03 -6.45 12.96
CA SER A 108 -0.50 -5.09 12.64
C SER A 108 -0.15 -4.70 11.20
N GLU A 109 1.03 -5.08 10.73
CA GLU A 109 1.44 -4.87 9.35
C GLU A 109 0.68 -5.76 8.38
N LEU A 110 0.42 -7.01 8.75
CA LEU A 110 -0.38 -7.93 7.98
C LEU A 110 -1.80 -7.37 7.78
N GLU A 111 -2.44 -6.87 8.84
CA GLU A 111 -3.75 -6.20 8.73
C GLU A 111 -3.72 -5.01 7.77
N ARG A 112 -2.64 -4.21 7.80
CA ARG A 112 -2.45 -3.08 6.88
C ARG A 112 -2.34 -3.55 5.42
N LEU A 113 -1.58 -4.62 5.15
CA LEU A 113 -1.45 -5.19 3.81
C LEU A 113 -2.78 -5.73 3.30
N ILE A 114 -3.56 -6.39 4.15
CA ILE A 114 -4.88 -6.91 3.81
C ILE A 114 -5.84 -5.78 3.44
N LYS A 115 -5.90 -4.73 4.24
CA LYS A 115 -6.74 -3.57 3.93
C LYS A 115 -6.37 -2.96 2.57
N ARG A 116 -5.07 -2.85 2.31
CA ARG A 116 -4.52 -2.25 1.07
C ARG A 116 -4.78 -3.07 -0.18
N TYR A 117 -4.56 -4.38 -0.14
CA TYR A 117 -4.54 -5.23 -1.35
C TYR A 117 -5.74 -6.17 -1.47
N TRP A 118 -6.49 -6.40 -0.38
CA TRP A 118 -7.57 -7.38 -0.33
C TRP A 118 -8.95 -6.74 -0.18
N ILE A 119 -9.09 -5.75 0.71
CA ILE A 119 -10.40 -5.15 1.04
C ILE A 119 -10.69 -3.93 0.15
N GLY A 120 -9.67 -3.27 -0.39
CA GLY A 120 -9.86 -2.13 -1.29
C GLY A 120 -10.50 -0.93 -0.57
N GLU A 121 -10.14 -0.67 0.69
CA GLU A 121 -10.54 0.58 1.33
C GLU A 121 -9.62 1.73 0.90
N GLU A 122 -10.10 2.56 -0.02
CA GLU A 122 -9.62 3.93 -0.28
C GLU A 122 -9.92 4.88 0.90
N SER A 123 -9.47 4.53 2.09
CA SER A 123 -9.61 5.37 3.29
C SER A 123 -8.46 5.12 4.27
N PHE A 124 -7.24 5.43 3.87
CA PHE A 124 -6.21 5.74 4.86
C PHE A 124 -5.30 6.88 4.38
N ASN A 125 -5.39 7.99 5.12
CA ASN A 125 -4.64 9.22 4.95
C ASN A 125 -3.13 8.96 5.17
N PRO A 126 -2.27 9.13 4.14
CA PRO A 126 -0.86 8.84 4.26
C PRO A 126 -0.10 10.09 4.72
N THR A 127 0.22 10.20 6.01
CA THR A 127 1.29 11.13 6.42
C THR A 127 2.69 10.57 6.17
N VAL A 128 2.85 9.33 5.71
CA VAL A 128 4.17 8.87 5.25
C VAL A 128 4.09 7.89 4.09
N ALA A 129 4.72 8.33 2.99
CA ALA A 129 5.21 7.57 1.85
C ALA A 129 4.18 6.81 1.00
N ASN A 130 3.51 7.57 0.12
CA ASN A 130 2.88 7.03 -1.07
C ASN A 130 3.89 7.01 -2.22
N SER A 131 4.36 5.83 -2.61
CA SER A 131 5.00 5.58 -3.91
C SER A 131 4.00 4.87 -4.83
N ALA A 132 3.10 5.65 -5.42
CA ALA A 132 2.32 5.26 -6.59
C ALA A 132 2.17 6.50 -7.49
N GLY A 133 2.87 6.50 -8.62
CA GLY A 133 2.70 7.44 -9.72
C GLY A 133 3.73 8.57 -9.81
N LEU A 134 4.94 8.27 -10.30
CA LEU A 134 5.98 9.26 -10.69
C LEU A 134 5.60 10.04 -11.97
N GLN A 135 4.31 10.31 -12.21
CA GLN A 135 3.84 11.15 -13.32
C GLN A 135 3.31 12.46 -12.73
N SER A 136 4.14 13.51 -12.82
CA SER A 136 3.78 14.92 -12.66
C SER A 136 3.35 15.51 -14.01
N GLY A 137 2.84 16.75 -14.03
CA GLY A 137 2.35 17.39 -15.26
C GLY A 137 0.84 17.27 -15.51
N PHE A 138 0.03 17.08 -14.46
CA PHE A 138 -1.42 17.12 -14.56
C PHE A 138 -1.98 18.46 -14.09
N ASP A 139 -2.92 18.99 -14.87
CA ASP A 139 -3.68 20.19 -14.57
C ASP A 139 -5.10 19.81 -14.16
N ILE A 140 -5.59 20.37 -13.05
CA ILE A 140 -6.98 20.22 -12.61
C ILE A 140 -7.79 21.35 -13.23
N VAL A 141 -8.78 21.00 -14.04
CA VAL A 141 -9.74 21.93 -14.62
C VAL A 141 -11.08 21.76 -13.92
N LEU A 142 -11.56 22.82 -13.28
CA LEU A 142 -12.94 22.90 -12.82
C LEU A 142 -13.83 23.24 -14.01
N GLY A 143 -14.68 22.32 -14.42
CA GLY A 143 -15.67 22.53 -15.47
C GLY A 143 -16.91 23.27 -14.97
N SER A 144 -17.38 22.97 -13.76
CA SER A 144 -18.50 23.67 -13.11
C SER A 144 -18.45 23.49 -11.59
N ALA A 145 -18.77 24.56 -10.83
CA ALA A 145 -18.86 24.50 -9.37
C ALA A 145 -20.14 23.82 -8.84
N GLY A 146 -21.07 23.47 -9.72
CA GLY A 146 -22.34 22.83 -9.33
C GLY A 146 -23.24 23.71 -8.47
N ALA A 147 -24.24 23.08 -7.82
CA ALA A 147 -25.22 23.78 -7.00
C ALA A 147 -24.67 24.23 -5.63
N GLN A 148 -23.67 23.51 -5.09
CA GLN A 148 -23.12 23.76 -3.75
C GLN A 148 -21.79 24.54 -3.82
N LYS A 149 -21.87 25.86 -4.02
CA LYS A 149 -20.69 26.72 -4.19
C LYS A 149 -19.82 26.88 -2.92
N ILE A 150 -20.41 26.85 -1.72
CA ILE A 150 -19.69 27.11 -0.46
C ILE A 150 -18.67 26.00 -0.13
N PRO A 151 -19.03 24.70 -0.15
CA PRO A 151 -18.07 23.62 0.07
C PRO A 151 -16.94 23.60 -0.97
N VAL A 152 -17.25 23.90 -2.24
CA VAL A 152 -16.25 24.00 -3.32
C VAL A 152 -15.23 25.09 -3.03
N ILE A 153 -15.67 26.29 -2.64
CA ILE A 153 -14.77 27.40 -2.26
C ILE A 153 -13.86 26.99 -1.11
N LYS A 154 -14.38 26.27 -0.11
CA LYS A 154 -13.58 25.82 1.04
C LYS A 154 -12.47 24.86 0.60
N ILE A 155 -12.80 23.85 -0.21
CA ILE A 155 -11.83 22.88 -0.74
C ILE A 155 -10.77 23.58 -1.60
N VAL A 156 -11.18 24.46 -2.50
CA VAL A 156 -10.25 25.21 -3.36
C VAL A 156 -9.30 26.07 -2.52
N ARG A 157 -9.77 26.71 -1.44
CA ARG A 157 -8.93 27.50 -0.54
C ARG A 157 -7.99 26.66 0.32
N ASP A 158 -8.43 25.48 0.74
CA ASP A 158 -7.60 24.55 1.53
C ASP A 158 -6.39 24.07 0.70
N HIS A 159 -6.59 23.83 -0.59
CA HIS A 159 -5.53 23.41 -1.52
C HIS A 159 -4.74 24.58 -2.13
N LYS A 160 -5.33 25.76 -2.25
CA LYS A 160 -4.68 27.02 -2.66
C LYS A 160 -4.79 28.07 -1.57
N LYS A 161 -3.96 27.91 -0.53
CA LYS A 161 -3.91 28.80 0.64
C LYS A 161 -3.60 30.27 0.33
N SER A 162 -3.15 30.59 -0.88
CA SER A 162 -2.87 31.95 -1.34
C SER A 162 -4.11 32.71 -1.82
N LEU A 163 -5.29 32.07 -1.95
CA LEU A 163 -6.51 32.71 -2.46
C LEU A 163 -7.41 33.24 -1.34
N GLY A 164 -7.77 34.53 -1.44
CA GLY A 164 -8.79 35.16 -0.61
C GLY A 164 -10.20 34.59 -0.87
N LEU A 165 -11.14 34.85 0.04
CA LEU A 165 -12.54 34.39 -0.11
C LEU A 165 -13.21 34.92 -1.39
N ALA A 166 -12.94 36.19 -1.73
CA ALA A 166 -13.46 36.84 -2.93
C ALA A 166 -12.85 36.25 -4.21
N GLU A 167 -11.53 36.03 -4.22
CA GLU A 167 -10.80 35.46 -5.36
C GLU A 167 -11.23 34.01 -5.63
N ALA A 168 -11.37 33.20 -4.58
CA ALA A 168 -11.83 31.82 -4.71
C ALA A 168 -13.26 31.74 -5.25
N LYS A 169 -14.15 32.66 -4.81
CA LYS A 169 -15.52 32.75 -5.35
C LYS A 169 -15.52 33.11 -6.84
N GLN A 170 -14.75 34.13 -7.22
CA GLN A 170 -14.64 34.55 -8.63
C GLN A 170 -14.03 33.46 -9.51
N LEU A 171 -13.02 32.74 -8.98
CA LEU A 171 -12.36 31.64 -9.67
C LEU A 171 -13.35 30.52 -10.00
N ILE A 172 -14.14 30.06 -9.03
CA ILE A 172 -15.08 28.96 -9.26
C ILE A 172 -16.27 29.35 -10.16
N GLU A 173 -16.62 30.63 -10.21
CA GLU A 173 -17.70 31.16 -11.06
C GLU A 173 -17.25 31.39 -12.50
N SER A 174 -15.95 31.49 -12.75
CA SER A 174 -15.36 31.66 -14.08
C SER A 174 -15.08 30.33 -14.78
N ALA A 175 -15.78 29.25 -14.41
CA ALA A 175 -15.58 27.94 -14.99
C ALA A 175 -15.94 27.94 -16.50
N PRO A 176 -15.18 27.26 -17.38
CA PRO A 176 -14.09 26.33 -17.06
C PRO A 176 -12.75 27.00 -16.71
N VAL A 177 -12.16 26.67 -15.56
CA VAL A 177 -10.92 27.28 -15.06
C VAL A 177 -9.93 26.26 -14.52
N ILE A 178 -8.63 26.54 -14.61
CA ILE A 178 -7.57 25.68 -14.06
C ILE A 178 -7.37 25.99 -12.57
N LEU A 179 -7.69 25.02 -11.71
CA LEU A 179 -7.51 25.12 -10.27
C LEU A 179 -6.07 24.91 -9.86
N CYS A 180 -5.41 23.84 -10.28
CA CYS A 180 -4.01 23.55 -9.94
C CYS A 180 -3.27 23.11 -11.19
N ARG A 181 -1.99 23.49 -11.29
CA ARG A 181 -1.11 23.15 -12.41
C ARG A 181 0.06 22.33 -11.94
N ASP A 182 0.53 21.43 -12.81
CA ASP A 182 1.73 20.62 -12.60
C ASP A 182 1.75 19.89 -11.24
N ILE A 183 0.65 19.21 -10.94
CA ILE A 183 0.57 18.39 -9.73
C ILE A 183 0.72 16.90 -10.05
N PRO A 184 1.19 16.08 -9.09
CA PRO A 184 1.23 14.63 -9.24
C PRO A 184 -0.18 14.05 -9.41
N ILE A 185 -0.30 12.96 -10.19
CA ILE A 185 -1.58 12.29 -10.46
C ILE A 185 -2.34 11.91 -9.18
N GLY A 186 -1.63 11.47 -8.14
CA GLY A 186 -2.24 11.11 -6.86
C GLY A 186 -2.88 12.31 -6.15
N GLN A 187 -2.25 13.48 -6.23
CA GLN A 187 -2.81 14.71 -5.69
C GLN A 187 -3.99 15.21 -6.55
N ALA A 188 -3.89 15.06 -7.88
CA ALA A 188 -4.96 15.44 -8.80
C ALA A 188 -6.24 14.63 -8.58
N GLN A 189 -6.11 13.32 -8.39
CA GLN A 189 -7.22 12.42 -8.11
C GLN A 189 -7.88 12.71 -6.76
N GLU A 190 -7.10 12.98 -5.71
CA GLU A 190 -7.64 13.33 -4.40
C GLU A 190 -8.46 14.64 -4.46
N ILE A 191 -7.93 15.68 -5.09
CA ILE A 191 -8.63 16.96 -5.23
C ILE A 191 -9.90 16.79 -6.07
N LYS A 192 -9.84 16.02 -7.17
CA LYS A 192 -11.00 15.70 -8.00
C LYS A 192 -12.10 15.02 -7.17
N ARG A 193 -11.75 14.00 -6.39
CA ARG A 193 -12.69 13.26 -5.53
C ARG A 193 -13.38 14.17 -4.52
N GLN A 194 -12.64 15.07 -3.87
CA GLN A 194 -13.18 16.01 -2.90
C GLN A 194 -14.16 17.01 -3.55
N LEU A 195 -13.84 17.49 -4.75
CA LEU A 195 -14.67 18.44 -5.49
C LEU A 195 -15.93 17.78 -6.08
N GLU A 196 -15.82 16.57 -6.62
CA GLU A 196 -16.99 15.81 -7.11
C GLU A 196 -17.94 15.40 -5.98
N ALA A 197 -17.42 15.10 -4.79
CA ALA A 197 -18.23 14.79 -3.62
C ALA A 197 -19.16 15.94 -3.18
N VAL A 198 -18.78 17.19 -3.48
CA VAL A 198 -19.60 18.38 -3.23
C VAL A 198 -20.40 18.83 -4.46
N GLY A 199 -20.39 18.03 -5.54
CA GLY A 199 -21.18 18.27 -6.74
C GLY A 199 -20.53 19.18 -7.79
N ALA A 200 -19.21 19.43 -7.70
CA ALA A 200 -18.47 20.11 -8.75
C ALA A 200 -18.03 19.12 -9.85
N VAL A 201 -17.98 19.59 -11.09
CA VAL A 201 -17.48 18.82 -12.24
C VAL A 201 -16.03 19.17 -12.47
N VAL A 202 -15.14 18.18 -12.37
CA VAL A 202 -13.69 18.38 -12.46
C VAL A 202 -13.06 17.41 -13.44
N GLU A 203 -12.25 17.96 -14.34
CA GLU A 203 -11.47 17.22 -15.32
C GLU A 203 -9.99 17.30 -14.99
N ILE A 204 -9.28 16.18 -15.15
CA ILE A 204 -7.82 16.14 -15.06
C ILE A 204 -7.30 16.15 -16.49
N ARG A 205 -6.59 17.20 -16.87
CA ARG A 205 -5.91 17.28 -18.17
C ARG A 205 -4.44 16.98 -17.99
N ARG A 206 -3.90 16.13 -18.86
CA ARG A 206 -2.46 15.93 -18.98
C ARG A 206 -1.89 17.03 -19.85
N ARG A 207 -0.82 17.67 -19.39
CA ARG A 207 -0.04 18.61 -20.19
C ARG A 207 0.94 17.88 -21.12
#